data_AF-A0A3M1HFX8-F1
#
_entry.id   AF-A0A3M1HFX8-F1
#
_cell.length_a   1.000
_cell.length_b   1.000
_cell.length_c   1.000
_cell.angle_alpha   90.00
_cell.angle_beta   90.00
_cell.angle_gamma   90.00
#
_symmetry.space_group_name_H-M   'P 1'
#
loop_
_entity.id
_entity.type
_entity.pdbx_description
1 polymer ?
#
loop_
_entity_poly.entity_id
_entity_poly.type
_entity_poly.pdbx_seq_one_letter_code
_entity_poly.pdbx_strand_id
1 'polypeptide(L)'
;MGHRRLAIRDLSPAGRQPMSDASGEVWIVFNGEIYNDRELAEELDYPFRTRTDTEVLLAAYLAWGERMLDRLNGMFAFVIYDHRTKEVFAARDRFGIKPLYAWRPPGGGWMFASEIKQFTAHPKWRARMHPQKVYDFLNWGLSDHARETMFADVIQFLPGEY
;
A
#
# COMPACT_ATOMS: atom_id res chain seq x y z
N MET A 1 -6.18 0.03 10.44
CA MET A 1 -5.58 -0.67 9.28
C MET A 1 -5.83 -2.16 9.42
N GLY A 2 -5.85 -2.92 8.32
CA GLY A 2 -6.05 -4.38 8.37
C GLY A 2 -5.30 -5.08 7.24
N HIS A 3 -4.87 -6.32 7.47
CA HIS A 3 -4.12 -7.11 6.51
C HIS A 3 -4.54 -8.57 6.56
N ARG A 4 -4.72 -9.20 5.38
CA ARG A 4 -4.93 -10.64 5.26
C ARG A 4 -3.69 -11.28 4.65
N ARG A 5 -2.89 -11.91 5.50
CA ARG A 5 -1.55 -12.42 5.14
C ARG A 5 -1.63 -13.75 4.39
N LEU A 6 -0.94 -13.83 3.26
CA LEU A 6 -0.46 -15.08 2.68
C LEU A 6 1.02 -15.20 3.02
N ALA A 7 1.39 -16.09 3.94
CA ALA A 7 2.76 -16.21 4.39
C ALA A 7 3.57 -17.03 3.37
N ILE A 8 4.48 -16.38 2.62
CA ILE A 8 5.27 -17.02 1.56
C ILE A 8 6.76 -17.11 1.94
N ARG A 9 7.38 -16.00 2.36
CA ARG A 9 8.83 -15.95 2.67
C ARG A 9 9.16 -16.16 4.15
N ASP A 10 8.40 -15.53 5.05
CA ASP A 10 8.48 -15.78 6.49
C ASP A 10 7.16 -16.40 6.97
N LEU A 11 7.19 -17.67 7.36
CA LEU A 11 6.02 -18.40 7.85
C LEU A 11 5.71 -18.10 9.32
N SER A 12 6.62 -17.43 10.01
CA SER A 12 6.46 -17.13 11.43
C SER A 12 5.43 -16.03 11.68
N PRO A 13 4.95 -15.86 12.92
CA PRO A 13 4.12 -14.72 13.30
C PRO A 13 4.83 -13.35 13.23
N ALA A 14 6.14 -13.31 12.98
CA ALA A 14 6.95 -12.10 13.10
C ALA A 14 6.57 -11.04 12.04
N GLY A 15 6.22 -11.46 10.83
CA GLY A 15 5.69 -10.57 9.77
C GLY A 15 4.18 -10.29 9.87
N ARG A 16 3.57 -10.31 11.07
CA ARG A 16 2.16 -9.93 11.23
C ARG A 16 1.97 -8.44 10.97
N GLN A 17 0.85 -8.12 10.35
CA GLN A 17 0.47 -6.75 10.00
C GLN A 17 -0.98 -6.44 10.44
N PRO A 18 -1.34 -5.17 10.66
CA PRO A 18 -0.49 -3.96 10.57
C PRO A 18 0.70 -4.01 11.51
N MET A 19 1.85 -3.57 11.03
CA MET A 19 3.09 -3.54 11.83
C MET A 19 3.34 -2.11 12.28
N SER A 20 3.84 -1.93 13.50
CA SER A 20 4.24 -0.62 14.00
C SER A 20 5.73 -0.57 14.27
N ASP A 21 6.25 0.66 14.38
CA ASP A 21 7.59 0.90 14.89
C ASP A 21 7.66 0.58 16.40
N ALA A 22 8.84 0.78 16.99
CA ALA A 22 9.06 0.44 18.38
C ALA A 22 8.19 1.24 19.36
N SER A 23 7.86 2.50 19.05
CA SER A 23 7.01 3.35 19.89
C SER A 23 5.52 3.18 19.63
N GLY A 24 5.14 2.55 18.51
CA GLY A 24 3.74 2.41 18.13
C GLY A 24 3.13 3.69 17.53
N GLU A 25 3.96 4.62 17.05
CA GLU A 25 3.52 5.88 16.47
C GLU A 25 3.45 5.83 14.93
N VAL A 26 4.24 4.96 14.29
CA VAL A 26 4.24 4.79 12.84
C VAL A 26 3.81 3.38 12.49
N TRP A 27 2.78 3.28 11.63
CA TRP A 27 2.12 2.02 11.29
C TRP A 27 2.18 1.77 9.79
N ILE A 28 2.43 0.53 9.39
CA ILE A 28 2.47 0.08 8.00
C ILE A 28 1.51 -1.08 7.74
N VAL A 29 0.88 -1.04 6.58
CA VAL A 29 0.36 -2.22 5.88
C VAL A 29 1.00 -2.32 4.50
N PHE A 30 1.33 -3.54 4.11
CA PHE A 30 2.17 -3.84 2.97
C PHE A 30 1.70 -5.14 2.30
N ASN A 31 1.55 -5.09 0.99
CA ASN A 31 1.32 -6.23 0.12
C ASN A 31 2.43 -6.26 -0.92
N GLY A 32 3.25 -7.30 -0.89
CA GLY A 32 4.41 -7.39 -1.77
C GLY A 32 5.56 -8.17 -1.15
N GLU A 33 6.73 -7.92 -1.70
CA GLU A 33 8.01 -8.42 -1.21
C GLU A 33 9.10 -7.41 -1.57
N ILE A 34 9.98 -7.11 -0.61
CA ILE A 34 11.21 -6.34 -0.84
C ILE A 34 12.36 -7.34 -0.98
N TYR A 35 12.90 -7.44 -2.19
CA TYR A 35 13.91 -8.44 -2.55
C TYR A 35 15.28 -8.12 -1.96
N ASN A 36 15.61 -6.82 -1.82
CA ASN A 36 16.87 -6.35 -1.26
C ASN A 36 16.74 -5.92 0.22
N ASP A 37 15.80 -6.49 0.97
CA ASP A 37 15.55 -6.15 2.36
C ASP A 37 16.76 -6.45 3.27
N ARG A 38 17.52 -7.50 2.97
CA ARG A 38 18.71 -7.86 3.77
C ARG A 38 19.81 -6.82 3.63
N GLU A 39 20.09 -6.39 2.40
CA GLU A 39 21.07 -5.35 2.09
C GLU A 39 20.65 -4.01 2.72
N LEU A 40 19.38 -3.63 2.59
CA LEU A 40 18.86 -2.41 3.20
C LEU A 40 18.96 -2.45 4.73
N ALA A 41 18.71 -3.60 5.36
CA ALA A 41 18.82 -3.74 6.81
C ALA A 41 20.25 -3.55 7.34
N GLU A 42 21.29 -3.78 6.52
CA GLU A 42 22.68 -3.53 6.89
C GLU A 42 23.04 -2.03 6.84
N GLU A 43 22.33 -1.25 6.02
CA GLU A 43 22.52 0.21 5.92
C GLU A 43 21.74 1.01 6.97
N LEU A 44 20.85 0.36 7.72
CA LEU A 44 19.94 1.00 8.65
C LEU A 44 20.40 0.82 10.10
N ASP A 45 20.64 1.94 10.79
CA ASP A 45 20.78 1.95 12.25
C ASP A 45 19.38 1.93 12.89
N TYR A 46 18.78 0.74 12.92
CA TYR A 46 17.44 0.52 13.47
C TYR A 46 17.42 -0.71 14.40
N PRO A 47 16.79 -0.61 15.59
CA PRO A 47 16.71 -1.71 16.54
C PRO A 47 15.69 -2.78 16.10
N PHE A 48 16.03 -3.55 15.07
CA PHE A 48 15.17 -4.58 14.50
C PHE A 48 14.76 -5.65 15.52
N ARG A 49 13.47 -6.00 15.51
CA ARG A 49 12.88 -7.10 16.30
C ARG A 49 12.79 -8.40 15.50
N THR A 50 12.55 -8.31 14.20
CA THR A 50 12.22 -9.44 13.32
C THR A 50 13.07 -9.49 12.05
N ARG A 51 13.51 -8.33 11.55
CA ARG A 51 14.18 -8.17 10.24
C ARG A 51 13.36 -8.71 9.07
N THR A 52 12.04 -8.74 9.19
CA THR A 52 11.17 -9.03 8.06
C THR A 52 11.18 -7.88 7.06
N ASP A 53 10.90 -8.17 5.79
CA ASP A 53 10.80 -7.15 4.73
C ASP A 53 9.89 -5.98 5.11
N THR A 54 8.79 -6.26 5.81
CA THR A 54 7.85 -5.26 6.32
C THR A 54 8.51 -4.34 7.35
N GLU A 55 9.30 -4.91 8.28
CA GLU A 55 10.02 -4.13 9.29
C GLU A 55 11.16 -3.33 8.68
N VAL A 56 11.88 -3.91 7.71
CA VAL A 56 12.92 -3.21 6.94
C VAL A 56 12.33 -2.04 6.17
N LEU A 57 11.18 -2.23 5.52
CA LEU A 57 10.49 -1.16 4.81
C LEU A 57 10.05 -0.03 5.76
N LEU A 58 9.52 -0.37 6.93
CA LEU A 58 9.17 0.64 7.95
C LEU A 58 10.40 1.38 8.48
N ALA A 59 11.49 0.67 8.75
CA ALA A 59 12.76 1.26 9.19
C ALA A 59 13.35 2.19 8.11
N ALA A 60 13.28 1.79 6.84
CA ALA A 60 13.72 2.60 5.71
C ALA A 60 12.91 3.91 5.59
N TYR A 61 11.59 3.86 5.80
CA TYR A 61 10.75 5.06 5.84
C TYR A 61 11.16 6.00 6.98
N LEU A 62 11.41 5.46 8.18
CA LEU A 62 11.82 6.27 9.32
C LEU A 62 13.20 6.93 9.12
N ALA A 63 14.12 6.24 8.43
CA ALA A 63 15.47 6.73 8.20
C ALA A 63 15.57 7.71 7.01
N TRP A 64 14.86 7.44 5.91
CA TRP A 64 15.06 8.12 4.64
C TRP A 64 13.82 8.83 4.09
N GLY A 65 12.65 8.63 4.72
CA GLY A 65 11.37 9.14 4.23
C GLY A 65 11.07 8.62 2.82
N GLU A 66 10.51 9.49 1.98
CA GLU A 66 10.20 9.21 0.57
C GLU A 66 11.39 8.70 -0.24
N ARG A 67 12.61 9.16 0.05
CA ARG A 67 13.84 8.75 -0.67
C ARG A 67 14.15 7.26 -0.53
N MET A 68 13.48 6.54 0.37
CA MET A 68 13.60 5.08 0.42
C MET A 68 13.16 4.43 -0.91
N LEU A 69 12.22 5.03 -1.64
CA LEU A 69 11.67 4.48 -2.89
C LEU A 69 12.73 4.28 -3.99
N ASP A 70 13.81 5.07 -3.98
CA ASP A 70 14.94 4.93 -4.90
C ASP A 70 15.80 3.69 -4.60
N ARG A 71 15.68 3.17 -3.38
CA ARG A 71 16.48 2.06 -2.86
C ARG A 71 15.72 0.73 -2.85
N LEU A 72 14.39 0.77 -2.91
CA LEU A 72 13.57 -0.43 -2.89
C LEU A 72 13.64 -1.20 -4.21
N ASN A 73 14.03 -2.48 -4.14
CA ASN A 73 13.87 -3.44 -5.21
C ASN A 73 12.82 -4.49 -4.78
N GLY A 74 11.72 -4.59 -5.52
CA GLY A 74 10.61 -5.44 -5.13
C GLY A 74 9.34 -5.19 -5.94
N MET A 75 8.34 -6.03 -5.67
CA MET A 75 6.95 -5.77 -6.05
C MET A 75 6.21 -5.35 -4.78
N PHE A 76 5.55 -4.20 -4.77
CA PHE A 76 4.98 -3.67 -3.54
C PHE A 76 3.82 -2.71 -3.76
N ALA A 77 2.89 -2.76 -2.83
CA ALA A 77 1.94 -1.71 -2.53
C ALA A 77 1.88 -1.59 -1.01
N PHE A 78 2.11 -0.40 -0.46
CA PHE A 78 2.02 -0.18 0.98
C PHE A 78 1.37 1.14 1.32
N VAL A 79 0.94 1.24 2.57
CA VAL A 79 0.41 2.45 3.19
C VAL A 79 1.01 2.56 4.59
N ILE A 80 1.62 3.70 4.85
CA ILE A 80 2.19 4.09 6.14
C ILE A 80 1.34 5.23 6.69
N TYR A 81 1.02 5.15 7.98
CA TYR A 81 0.44 6.26 8.73
C TYR A 81 1.42 6.67 9.82
N ASP A 82 1.85 7.92 9.77
CA ASP A 82 2.74 8.51 10.77
C ASP A 82 1.90 9.36 11.73
N HIS A 83 1.70 8.88 12.95
CA HIS A 83 0.90 9.57 13.95
C HIS A 83 1.57 10.85 14.46
N ARG A 84 2.88 10.98 14.30
CA ARG A 84 3.67 12.15 14.74
C ARG A 84 3.37 13.35 13.84
N THR A 85 3.25 13.12 12.54
CA THR A 85 2.96 14.16 11.53
C THR A 85 1.51 14.21 11.09
N LYS A 86 0.70 13.19 11.43
CA LYS A 86 -0.69 13.00 10.95
C LYS A 86 -0.78 12.81 9.43
N GLU A 87 0.25 12.22 8.84
CA GLU A 87 0.34 12.00 7.40
C GLU A 87 0.14 10.54 7.03
N VAL A 88 -0.35 10.34 5.82
CA VAL A 88 -0.42 9.03 5.17
C VAL A 88 0.52 9.06 3.97
N PHE A 89 1.46 8.12 3.94
CA PHE A 89 2.36 7.90 2.81
C PHE A 89 2.02 6.54 2.20
N ALA A 90 1.63 6.51 0.93
CA ALA A 90 1.27 5.29 0.24
C ALA A 90 2.10 5.20 -1.03
N ALA A 91 2.51 4.01 -1.44
CA ALA A 91 3.28 3.88 -2.68
C ALA A 91 3.01 2.55 -3.36
N ARG A 92 3.18 2.55 -4.69
CA ARG A 92 3.10 1.38 -5.57
C ARG A 92 4.44 1.21 -6.30
N ASP A 93 4.85 -0.04 -6.51
CA ASP A 93 6.10 -0.35 -7.20
C ASP A 93 6.12 0.19 -8.65
N ARG A 94 7.33 0.32 -9.20
CA ARG A 94 7.61 0.90 -10.52
C ARG A 94 6.83 0.26 -11.66
N PHE A 95 6.48 -1.02 -11.54
CA PHE A 95 5.71 -1.74 -12.56
C PHE A 95 4.22 -1.87 -12.22
N GLY A 96 3.81 -1.42 -11.02
CA GLY A 96 2.44 -1.54 -10.55
C GLY A 96 2.01 -2.99 -10.35
N ILE A 97 2.90 -3.89 -9.94
CA ILE A 97 2.58 -5.33 -9.84
C ILE A 97 1.51 -5.58 -8.79
N LYS A 98 1.60 -4.94 -7.61
CA LYS A 98 0.59 -5.07 -6.56
C LYS A 98 -0.46 -3.97 -6.66
N PRO A 99 -1.77 -4.28 -6.66
CA PRO A 99 -2.81 -3.26 -6.77
C PRO A 99 -2.92 -2.41 -5.50
N LEU A 100 -3.21 -1.13 -5.70
CA LEU A 100 -3.51 -0.18 -4.64
C LEU A 100 -4.58 0.81 -5.12
N TYR A 101 -5.72 0.79 -4.45
CA TYR A 101 -6.85 1.66 -4.72
C TYR A 101 -7.06 2.61 -3.55
N ALA A 102 -7.52 3.82 -3.86
CA ALA A 102 -7.96 4.78 -2.87
C ALA A 102 -9.37 5.29 -3.15
N TRP A 103 -10.08 5.58 -2.07
CA TRP A 103 -11.41 6.17 -2.10
C TRP A 103 -11.57 7.16 -0.96
N ARG A 104 -12.28 8.26 -1.20
CA ARG A 104 -12.58 9.28 -0.21
C ARG A 104 -14.06 9.20 0.18
N PRO A 105 -14.39 8.72 1.39
CA PRO A 105 -15.78 8.64 1.83
C PRO A 105 -16.41 10.02 2.06
N PRO A 106 -17.75 10.13 1.95
CA PRO A 106 -18.46 11.33 2.38
C PRO A 106 -18.26 11.59 3.89
N GLY A 107 -17.67 12.73 4.21
CA GLY A 107 -17.25 13.09 5.58
C GLY A 107 -15.74 13.23 5.76
N GLY A 108 -14.95 12.89 4.74
CA GLY A 108 -13.50 13.11 4.72
C GLY A 108 -12.68 11.88 5.09
N GLY A 109 -11.35 12.07 5.16
CA GLY A 109 -10.38 10.99 5.28
C GLY A 109 -10.14 10.25 3.96
N TRP A 110 -9.19 9.32 3.99
CA TRP A 110 -8.85 8.46 2.87
C TRP A 110 -8.95 7.00 3.28
N MET A 111 -9.44 6.16 2.37
CA MET A 111 -9.44 4.70 2.52
C MET A 111 -8.59 4.10 1.42
N PHE A 112 -7.73 3.15 1.78
CA PHE A 112 -6.86 2.45 0.86
C PHE A 112 -7.13 0.94 0.92
N ALA A 113 -7.06 0.27 -0.22
CA ALA A 113 -7.28 -1.17 -0.30
C ALA A 113 -6.56 -1.79 -1.49
N SER A 114 -6.20 -3.06 -1.39
CA SER A 114 -5.68 -3.84 -2.53
C SER A 114 -6.77 -4.29 -3.50
N GLU A 115 -8.04 -4.18 -3.12
CA GLU A 115 -9.20 -4.48 -3.96
C GLU A 115 -10.36 -3.53 -3.66
N ILE A 116 -11.06 -3.07 -4.69
CA ILE A 116 -12.17 -2.10 -4.57
C ILE A 116 -13.30 -2.63 -3.68
N LYS A 117 -13.57 -3.95 -3.72
CA LYS A 117 -14.65 -4.58 -2.93
C LYS A 117 -14.53 -4.36 -1.42
N GLN A 118 -13.34 -4.02 -0.92
CA GLN A 118 -13.14 -3.74 0.51
C GLN A 118 -13.86 -2.46 0.95
N PHE A 119 -14.07 -1.49 0.06
CA PHE A 119 -14.81 -0.27 0.40
C PHE A 119 -16.29 -0.53 0.68
N THR A 120 -16.84 -1.67 0.23
CA THR A 120 -18.24 -2.03 0.47
C THR A 120 -18.59 -2.21 1.95
N ALA A 121 -17.60 -2.46 2.80
CA ALA A 121 -17.76 -2.53 4.25
C ALA A 121 -18.05 -1.16 4.88
N HIS A 122 -17.76 -0.05 4.20
CA HIS A 122 -18.05 1.29 4.72
C HIS A 122 -19.55 1.62 4.60
N PRO A 123 -20.25 2.04 5.68
CA PRO A 123 -21.72 2.23 5.66
C PRO A 123 -22.23 3.21 4.60
N LYS A 124 -21.40 4.21 4.27
CA LYS A 124 -21.71 5.24 3.26
C LYS A 124 -21.27 4.89 1.85
N TRP A 125 -20.66 3.73 1.64
CA TRP A 125 -20.27 3.29 0.30
C TRP A 125 -21.50 3.10 -0.58
N ARG A 126 -21.43 3.54 -1.83
CA ARG A 126 -22.42 3.30 -2.86
C ARG A 126 -21.70 2.98 -4.15
N ALA A 127 -21.98 1.81 -4.73
CA ALA A 127 -21.44 1.46 -6.03
C ALA A 127 -22.04 2.39 -7.09
N ARG A 128 -21.21 3.27 -7.65
CA ARG A 128 -21.57 4.14 -8.77
C ARG A 128 -20.68 3.78 -9.95
N MET A 129 -21.28 3.54 -11.10
CA MET A 129 -20.56 3.21 -12.32
C MET A 129 -19.89 4.46 -12.88
N HIS A 130 -18.64 4.34 -13.35
CA HIS A 130 -18.01 5.34 -14.21
C HIS A 130 -18.31 5.00 -15.68
N PRO A 131 -19.21 5.72 -16.37
CA PRO A 131 -19.71 5.30 -17.68
C PRO A 131 -18.61 5.18 -18.73
N GLN A 132 -17.67 6.14 -18.80
CA GLN A 132 -16.57 6.09 -19.75
C GLN A 132 -15.67 4.86 -19.54
N LYS A 133 -15.20 4.61 -18.32
CA LYS A 133 -14.34 3.45 -18.04
C LYS A 133 -15.03 2.11 -18.29
N VAL A 134 -16.34 2.02 -18.05
CA VAL A 134 -17.11 0.83 -18.43
C VAL A 134 -17.24 0.71 -19.93
N TYR A 135 -17.50 1.80 -20.65
CA TYR A 135 -17.49 1.80 -22.11
C TYR A 135 -16.13 1.35 -22.67
N ASP A 136 -15.03 1.88 -22.14
CA ASP A 136 -13.67 1.55 -22.56
C ASP A 136 -13.38 0.04 -22.37
N PHE A 137 -13.81 -0.51 -21.24
CA PHE A 137 -13.72 -1.93 -20.96
C PHE A 137 -14.58 -2.77 -21.91
N LEU A 138 -15.83 -2.40 -22.14
CA LEU A 138 -16.74 -3.16 -23.00
C LEU A 138 -16.33 -3.14 -24.47
N ASN A 139 -15.78 -2.02 -24.94
CA ASN A 139 -15.41 -1.85 -26.36
C ASN A 139 -14.01 -2.38 -26.68
N TRP A 140 -13.06 -2.27 -25.74
CA TRP A 140 -11.65 -2.57 -25.99
C TRP A 140 -11.03 -3.57 -25.01
N GLY A 141 -11.77 -4.06 -24.02
CA GLY A 141 -11.24 -4.95 -22.97
C GLY A 141 -10.25 -4.28 -22.03
N LEU A 142 -10.19 -2.93 -22.02
CA LEU A 142 -9.19 -2.19 -21.26
C LEU A 142 -9.59 -2.05 -19.78
N SER A 143 -8.97 -2.86 -18.92
CA SER A 143 -8.98 -2.72 -17.46
C SER A 143 -7.65 -2.14 -16.96
N ASP A 144 -7.65 -1.44 -15.83
CA ASP A 144 -6.43 -0.95 -15.14
C ASP A 144 -5.46 -0.10 -15.99
N HIS A 145 -5.97 0.61 -17.00
CA HIS A 145 -5.15 1.40 -17.93
C HIS A 145 -5.05 2.89 -17.61
N ALA A 146 -5.77 3.37 -16.58
CA ALA A 146 -5.86 4.78 -16.20
C ALA A 146 -6.09 4.94 -14.70
N ARG A 147 -5.90 6.15 -14.15
CA ARG A 147 -6.13 6.40 -12.71
C ARG A 147 -7.55 6.08 -12.29
N GLU A 148 -8.55 6.43 -13.10
CA GLU A 148 -9.95 6.18 -12.77
C GLU A 148 -10.33 4.73 -13.03
N THR A 149 -11.15 4.18 -12.14
CA THR A 149 -11.67 2.82 -12.26
C THR A 149 -13.09 2.80 -12.81
N MET A 150 -13.63 1.60 -13.04
CA MET A 150 -15.05 1.43 -13.37
C MET A 150 -16.02 1.84 -12.25
N PHE A 151 -15.51 2.02 -11.02
CA PHE A 151 -16.25 2.59 -9.91
C PHE A 151 -15.92 4.08 -9.78
N ALA A 152 -16.94 4.93 -9.88
CA ALA A 152 -16.78 6.37 -9.71
C ALA A 152 -16.17 6.70 -8.34
N ASP A 153 -15.33 7.74 -8.32
CA ASP A 153 -14.55 8.22 -7.16
C ASP A 153 -13.50 7.27 -6.59
N VAL A 154 -13.38 6.06 -7.13
CA VAL A 154 -12.26 5.17 -6.80
C VAL A 154 -11.16 5.40 -7.79
N ILE A 155 -9.99 5.74 -7.26
CA ILE A 155 -8.75 5.87 -8.03
C ILE A 155 -7.86 4.66 -7.77
N GLN A 156 -7.11 4.25 -8.78
CA GLN A 156 -5.96 3.38 -8.61
C GLN A 156 -4.67 4.20 -8.63
N PHE A 157 -3.70 3.79 -7.82
CA PHE A 157 -2.33 4.31 -7.92
C PHE A 157 -1.70 3.79 -9.20
N LEU A 158 -1.07 4.67 -9.97
CA LEU A 158 -0.34 4.30 -11.18
C LEU A 158 0.98 3.59 -10.82
N PRO A 159 1.59 2.85 -11.77
CA PRO A 159 2.93 2.31 -11.58
C PRO A 159 3.93 3.41 -11.16
N GLY A 160 4.69 3.17 -10.09
CA GLY A 160 5.68 4.12 -9.54
C GLY A 160 5.11 5.35 -8.84
N GLU A 161 3.81 5.39 -8.55
CA GLU A 161 3.17 6.49 -7.84
C GLU A 161 3.27 6.36 -6.32
N TYR A 162 3.40 7.50 -5.63
CA TYR A 162 3.31 7.66 -4.19
C TYR A 162 2.62 8.96 -3.79
#